data_AF-A0A530Y6H2-F1
#
_entry.id   AF-A0A530Y6H2-F1
#
_cell.length_a   1.000
_cell.length_b   1.000
_cell.length_c   1.000
_cell.angle_alpha   90.00
_cell.angle_beta   90.00
_cell.angle_gamma   90.00
#
_symmetry.space_group_name_H-M   'P 1'
#
loop_
_entity.id
_entity.type
_entity.pdbx_description
1 polymer ?
#
loop_
_entity_poly.entity_id
_entity_poly.type
_entity_poly.pdbx_seq_one_letter_code
_entity_poly.pdbx_strand_id
1 'polypeptide(L)'
;LDIAAMRPAIEQARADGIDAVAIVFMHAWKYPDHEKAVAKVCRKLGFSQISVSHEVSPLIKLVGRGDTTVVDAYLSPILARYVQKVAQELGVLSPLEGEMAAQQPEGVISEGAARESTPVEPTPPGGFAATLPSRGRESPRLMFMMSSGGLTAADMFQGKDALLSGPAGGVVGMV
;
A
#
# COMPACT_ATOMS: atom_id res chain seq x y z
N LEU A 1 -24.09 -14.24 12.46
CA LEU A 1 -22.73 -14.39 13.04
C LEU A 1 -22.82 -14.26 14.55
N ASP A 2 -22.24 -15.18 15.31
CA ASP A 2 -22.15 -15.10 16.77
C ASP A 2 -20.73 -14.67 17.19
N ILE A 3 -20.58 -13.39 17.52
CA ILE A 3 -19.30 -12.82 17.97
C ILE A 3 -18.94 -13.32 19.38
N ALA A 4 -19.92 -13.57 20.24
CA ALA A 4 -19.67 -14.00 21.61
C ALA A 4 -19.04 -15.40 21.63
N ALA A 5 -19.51 -16.29 20.75
CA ALA A 5 -18.94 -17.63 20.58
C ALA A 5 -17.50 -17.61 20.01
N MET A 6 -17.16 -16.65 19.15
CA MET A 6 -15.83 -16.58 18.52
C MET A 6 -14.78 -15.84 19.38
N ARG A 7 -15.22 -14.89 20.20
CA ARG A 7 -14.34 -14.01 20.98
C ARG A 7 -13.28 -14.77 21.79
N PRO A 8 -13.60 -15.84 22.54
CA PRO A 8 -12.60 -16.59 23.32
C PRO A 8 -11.45 -17.14 22.46
N ALA A 9 -11.74 -17.63 21.26
CA ALA A 9 -10.72 -18.15 20.36
C ALA A 9 -9.80 -17.05 19.81
N ILE A 10 -10.36 -15.86 19.52
CA ILE A 10 -9.58 -14.71 19.04
C ILE A 10 -8.70 -14.15 20.17
N GLU A 11 -9.23 -14.07 21.40
CA GLU A 11 -8.48 -13.65 22.58
C GLU A 11 -7.35 -14.63 22.91
N GLN A 12 -7.61 -15.94 22.82
CA GLN A 12 -6.58 -16.96 23.00
C GLN A 12 -5.48 -16.84 21.94
N ALA A 13 -5.84 -16.71 20.66
CA ALA A 13 -4.86 -16.51 19.59
C ALA A 13 -3.96 -15.29 19.85
N ARG A 14 -4.53 -14.21 20.38
CA ARG A 14 -3.77 -13.02 20.78
C ARG A 14 -2.82 -13.32 21.96
N ALA A 15 -3.30 -14.05 22.97
CA ALA A 15 -2.50 -14.48 24.11
C ALA A 15 -1.34 -15.41 23.72
N ASP A 16 -1.54 -16.22 22.67
CA ASP A 16 -0.51 -17.08 22.08
C ASP A 16 0.56 -16.29 21.28
N GLY A 17 0.43 -14.97 21.20
CA GLY A 17 1.38 -14.08 20.52
C GLY A 17 1.12 -13.88 19.04
N ILE A 18 -0.04 -14.32 18.51
CA ILE A 18 -0.41 -14.05 17.12
C ILE A 18 -0.77 -12.56 16.98
N ASP A 19 -0.13 -11.91 16.01
CA ASP A 19 -0.28 -10.46 15.75
C ASP A 19 -0.87 -10.13 14.38
N ALA A 20 -0.84 -11.10 13.45
CA ALA A 20 -1.44 -11.00 12.13
C ALA A 20 -2.56 -12.02 11.95
N VAL A 21 -3.68 -11.62 11.36
CA VAL A 21 -4.85 -12.48 11.16
C VAL A 21 -5.45 -12.32 9.77
N ALA A 22 -5.80 -13.45 9.15
CA ALA A 22 -6.58 -13.52 7.93
C ALA A 22 -8.04 -13.88 8.25
N ILE A 23 -9.01 -13.11 7.73
CA ILE A 23 -10.44 -13.32 7.97
C ILE A 23 -11.10 -13.71 6.66
N VAL A 24 -11.62 -14.94 6.59
CA VAL A 24 -12.21 -15.51 5.38
C VAL A 24 -13.55 -16.18 5.69
N PHE A 25 -14.66 -15.63 5.19
CA PHE A 25 -16.00 -16.18 5.35
C PHE A 25 -16.59 -16.60 4.00
N MET A 26 -17.35 -17.71 3.97
CA MET A 26 -18.09 -18.09 2.75
C MET A 26 -18.97 -16.94 2.26
N HIS A 27 -18.98 -16.71 0.95
CA HIS A 27 -19.75 -15.65 0.28
C HIS A 27 -19.44 -14.19 0.68
N ALA A 28 -18.37 -13.93 1.42
CA ALA A 28 -18.00 -12.58 1.85
C ALA A 28 -17.72 -11.59 0.69
N TRP A 29 -17.35 -12.09 -0.50
CA TRP A 29 -17.25 -11.29 -1.74
C TRP A 29 -18.54 -10.54 -2.08
N LYS A 30 -19.70 -11.06 -1.64
CA LYS A 30 -21.02 -10.43 -1.84
C LYS A 30 -21.62 -9.89 -0.53
N TYR A 31 -21.40 -10.59 0.58
CA TYR A 31 -21.98 -10.26 1.89
C TYR A 31 -20.88 -10.09 2.95
N PRO A 32 -20.18 -8.94 2.97
CA PRO A 32 -18.95 -8.75 3.75
C PRO A 32 -19.18 -8.48 5.24
N ASP A 33 -20.44 -8.29 5.67
CA ASP A 33 -20.76 -7.76 7.01
C ASP A 33 -20.20 -8.61 8.14
N HIS A 34 -20.18 -9.93 7.96
CA HIS A 34 -19.59 -10.84 8.95
C HIS A 34 -18.07 -10.64 9.08
N GLU A 35 -17.35 -10.50 7.96
CA GLU A 35 -15.91 -10.25 7.99
C GLU A 35 -15.60 -8.89 8.61
N LYS A 36 -16.37 -7.86 8.27
CA LYS A 36 -16.23 -6.52 8.85
C LYS A 36 -16.45 -6.53 10.36
N ALA A 37 -17.45 -7.28 10.84
CA ALA A 37 -17.72 -7.42 12.26
C ALA A 37 -16.56 -8.09 13.00
N VAL A 38 -16.02 -9.19 12.46
CA VAL A 38 -14.84 -9.87 13.06
C VAL A 38 -13.61 -8.98 13.00
N ALA A 39 -13.36 -8.28 11.89
CA ALA A 39 -12.24 -7.36 11.76
C ALA A 39 -12.29 -6.25 12.82
N LYS A 40 -13.48 -5.72 13.14
CA LYS A 40 -13.67 -4.75 14.22
C LYS A 40 -13.30 -5.32 15.59
N VAL A 41 -13.58 -6.60 15.84
CA VAL A 41 -13.17 -7.27 17.09
C VAL A 41 -11.66 -7.44 17.14
N CYS A 42 -11.03 -7.94 16.08
CA CYS A 42 -9.58 -8.08 16.01
C CYS A 42 -8.87 -6.73 16.20
N ARG A 43 -9.35 -5.64 15.59
CA ARG A 43 -8.82 -4.28 15.83
C ARG A 43 -8.88 -3.88 17.30
N LYS A 44 -10.01 -4.14 17.97
CA LYS A 44 -10.18 -3.84 19.41
C LYS A 44 -9.26 -4.67 20.31
N LEU A 45 -8.92 -5.88 19.90
CA LEU A 45 -8.00 -6.77 20.62
C LEU A 45 -6.51 -6.48 20.30
N GLY A 46 -6.25 -5.53 19.40
CA GLY A 46 -4.92 -5.00 19.15
C GLY A 46 -4.07 -5.81 18.15
N PHE A 47 -4.68 -6.59 17.27
CA PHE A 47 -3.94 -7.18 16.14
C PHE A 47 -3.38 -6.07 15.24
N SER A 48 -2.07 -6.10 14.97
CA SER A 48 -1.41 -5.07 14.15
C SER A 48 -1.69 -5.21 12.66
N GLN A 49 -1.90 -6.45 12.19
CA GLN A 49 -2.20 -6.77 10.79
C GLN A 49 -3.49 -7.58 10.69
N ILE A 50 -4.43 -7.07 9.89
CA ILE A 50 -5.73 -7.72 9.68
C ILE A 50 -6.03 -7.69 8.19
N SER A 51 -5.99 -8.86 7.56
CA SER A 51 -6.29 -9.02 6.14
C SER A 51 -7.67 -9.63 5.99
N VAL A 52 -8.56 -8.90 5.32
CA VAL A 52 -9.98 -9.26 5.19
C VAL A 52 -10.26 -9.71 3.76
N SER A 53 -10.80 -10.91 3.59
CA SER A 53 -10.78 -11.58 2.29
C SER A 53 -11.56 -10.85 1.19
N HIS A 54 -12.70 -10.22 1.53
CA HIS A 54 -13.46 -9.42 0.57
C HIS A 54 -12.75 -8.12 0.12
N GLU A 55 -11.76 -7.63 0.88
CA GLU A 55 -10.96 -6.45 0.54
C GLU A 55 -9.71 -6.86 -0.26
N VAL A 56 -9.05 -7.94 0.18
CA VAL A 56 -7.80 -8.42 -0.41
C VAL A 56 -8.03 -9.06 -1.80
N SER A 57 -9.06 -9.90 -1.93
CA SER A 57 -9.35 -10.65 -3.16
C SER A 57 -10.84 -11.00 -3.22
N PRO A 58 -11.72 -10.13 -3.74
CA PRO A 58 -13.18 -10.32 -3.75
C PRO A 58 -13.67 -11.39 -4.76
N LEU A 59 -12.99 -12.54 -4.82
CA LEU A 59 -13.34 -13.66 -5.66
C LEU A 59 -14.40 -14.55 -5.00
N ILE A 60 -15.26 -15.14 -5.83
CA ILE A 60 -16.23 -16.16 -5.40
C ILE A 60 -15.54 -17.45 -4.90
N LYS A 61 -14.33 -17.75 -5.41
CA LYS A 61 -13.57 -18.96 -5.13
C LYS A 61 -12.95 -18.90 -3.73
N LEU A 62 -13.50 -19.66 -2.78
CA LEU A 62 -13.09 -19.65 -1.37
C LEU A 62 -11.59 -19.97 -1.19
N VAL A 63 -11.09 -21.03 -1.82
CA VAL A 63 -9.69 -21.48 -1.68
C VAL A 63 -8.73 -20.42 -2.18
N GLY A 64 -8.84 -20.04 -3.46
CA GLY A 64 -7.93 -19.03 -4.03
C GLY A 64 -7.99 -17.68 -3.32
N ARG A 65 -9.16 -17.25 -2.87
CA ARG A 65 -9.30 -16.05 -2.04
C ARG A 65 -8.63 -16.22 -0.68
N GLY A 66 -8.84 -17.37 -0.04
CA GLY A 66 -8.22 -17.71 1.25
C GLY A 66 -6.70 -17.68 1.17
N ASP A 67 -6.13 -18.31 0.14
CA ASP A 67 -4.69 -18.35 -0.09
C ASP A 67 -4.10 -16.93 -0.20
N THR A 68 -4.71 -16.07 -1.02
CA THR A 68 -4.27 -14.67 -1.13
C THR A 68 -4.38 -13.92 0.20
N THR A 69 -5.46 -14.15 0.97
CA THR A 69 -5.68 -13.45 2.25
C THR A 69 -4.67 -13.88 3.32
N VAL A 70 -4.30 -15.16 3.36
CA VAL A 70 -3.28 -15.68 4.29
C VAL A 70 -1.90 -15.15 3.91
N VAL A 71 -1.55 -15.18 2.62
CA VAL A 71 -0.28 -14.63 2.10
C VAL A 71 -0.16 -13.15 2.45
N ASP A 72 -1.23 -12.37 2.25
CA ASP A 72 -1.26 -10.96 2.59
C ASP A 72 -1.06 -10.70 4.08
N ALA A 73 -1.75 -11.45 4.95
CA ALA A 73 -1.61 -11.33 6.41
C ALA A 73 -0.19 -11.67 6.87
N TYR A 74 0.44 -12.67 6.26
CA TYR A 74 1.77 -13.13 6.63
C TYR A 74 2.87 -12.14 6.22
N LEU A 75 2.75 -11.57 5.02
CA LEU A 75 3.85 -10.80 4.41
C LEU A 75 3.77 -9.30 4.63
N SER A 76 2.56 -8.73 4.70
CA SER A 76 2.40 -7.27 4.83
C SER A 76 3.22 -6.69 6.00
N PRO A 77 3.27 -7.30 7.20
CA PRO A 77 4.10 -6.79 8.30
C PRO A 77 5.60 -6.84 7.99
N ILE A 78 6.05 -7.87 7.27
CA ILE A 78 7.46 -8.06 6.91
C ILE A 78 7.87 -7.03 5.86
N LEU A 79 7.05 -6.85 4.83
CA LEU A 79 7.31 -5.90 3.75
C LEU A 79 7.22 -4.46 4.25
N ALA A 80 6.26 -4.12 5.11
CA ALA A 80 6.16 -2.78 5.69
C ALA A 80 7.45 -2.37 6.43
N ARG A 81 8.04 -3.28 7.21
CA ARG A 81 9.34 -3.04 7.88
C ARG A 81 10.48 -2.83 6.89
N TYR A 82 10.51 -3.63 5.82
CA TYR A 82 11.51 -3.48 4.76
C TYR A 82 11.37 -2.14 4.04
N VAL A 83 10.15 -1.78 3.64
CA VAL A 83 9.83 -0.52 2.99
C VAL A 83 10.22 0.67 3.86
N GLN A 84 9.89 0.63 5.16
CA GLN A 84 10.28 1.67 6.11
C GLN A 84 11.80 1.80 6.23
N LYS A 85 12.54 0.69 6.27
CA LYS A 85 14.00 0.71 6.31
C LYS A 85 14.59 1.36 5.05
N VAL A 86 14.09 0.98 3.87
CA VAL A 86 14.52 1.59 2.60
C VAL A 86 14.20 3.09 2.56
N ALA A 87 13.01 3.49 3.00
CA ALA A 87 12.60 4.88 3.06
C ALA A 87 13.50 5.72 3.99
N GLN A 88 13.87 5.17 5.15
CA GLN A 88 14.81 5.79 6.08
C GLN A 88 16.21 5.94 5.48
N GLU A 89 16.75 4.90 4.84
CA GLU A 89 18.05 4.94 4.18
C GLU A 89 18.10 5.95 3.03
N LEU A 90 16.97 6.17 2.34
CA LEU A 90 16.84 7.13 1.25
C LEU A 90 16.46 8.55 1.71
N GLY A 91 16.19 8.76 3.00
CA GLY A 91 15.77 10.08 3.53
C GLY A 91 14.39 10.54 3.05
N VAL A 92 13.53 9.61 2.63
CA VAL A 92 12.16 9.87 2.18
C VAL A 92 11.21 9.62 3.35
N LEU A 93 10.90 10.65 4.14
CA LEU A 93 9.84 10.55 5.15
C LEU A 93 8.46 10.63 4.48
N SER A 94 7.52 9.88 5.03
CA SER A 94 6.13 9.76 4.55
C SER A 94 5.49 11.13 4.24
N PRO A 95 4.69 11.27 3.16
CA PRO A 95 4.06 12.54 2.74
C PRO A 95 3.19 13.26 3.77
N LEU A 96 2.91 12.65 4.93
CA LEU A 96 2.00 13.20 5.95
C LEU A 96 2.47 14.51 6.61
N GLU A 97 3.73 14.92 6.40
CA GLU A 97 4.20 16.26 6.83
C GLU A 97 3.88 17.37 5.81
N GLY A 98 3.54 17.02 4.55
CA GLY A 98 3.30 17.98 3.46
C GLY A 98 1.83 18.34 3.21
N GLU A 99 0.88 17.50 3.63
CA GLU A 99 -0.54 17.67 3.27
C GLU A 99 -1.34 18.59 4.21
N MET A 100 -0.79 19.03 5.35
CA MET A 100 -1.45 20.03 6.20
C MET A 100 -1.41 21.47 5.64
N ALA A 101 -0.73 21.72 4.51
CA ALA A 101 -0.53 23.06 3.97
C ALA A 101 -1.43 23.43 2.76
N ALA A 102 -2.25 22.52 2.25
CA ALA A 102 -3.10 22.79 1.08
C ALA A 102 -4.59 22.82 1.46
N GLN A 103 -4.97 23.83 2.26
CA GLN A 103 -6.38 24.20 2.42
C GLN A 103 -6.86 24.80 1.08
N GLN A 104 -7.75 24.09 0.39
CA GLN A 104 -8.39 24.54 -0.85
C GLN A 104 -9.17 25.85 -0.62
N PRO A 105 -9.09 26.82 -1.55
CA PRO A 105 -10.22 27.69 -1.83
C PRO A 105 -10.96 27.20 -3.08
N GLU A 106 -12.27 27.12 -2.93
CA GLU A 106 -13.22 26.86 -4.01
C GLU A 106 -13.27 27.99 -5.05
N GLY A 107 -13.58 27.65 -6.30
CA GLY A 107 -14.32 28.56 -7.18
C GLY A 107 -13.86 28.69 -8.65
N VAL A 108 -14.74 28.24 -9.56
CA VAL A 108 -15.16 28.92 -10.80
C VAL A 108 -14.30 28.80 -12.09
N ILE A 109 -14.91 28.07 -13.04
CA ILE A 109 -14.95 28.05 -14.53
C ILE A 109 -13.88 28.73 -15.44
N SER A 110 -13.72 28.06 -16.58
CA SER A 110 -13.31 28.53 -17.93
C SER A 110 -11.85 28.38 -18.34
N GLU A 111 -11.57 27.35 -19.15
CA GLU A 111 -10.45 27.35 -20.09
C GLU A 111 -10.92 27.72 -21.49
N GLY A 112 -10.40 28.85 -21.99
CA GLY A 112 -10.38 29.23 -23.38
C GLY A 112 -8.95 29.63 -23.77
N ALA A 113 -8.52 29.13 -24.93
CA ALA A 113 -7.47 29.65 -25.79
C ALA A 113 -5.98 29.44 -25.42
N ALA A 114 -5.40 28.48 -26.17
CA ALA A 114 -4.33 28.68 -27.15
C ALA A 114 -2.85 28.86 -26.72
N ARG A 115 -2.05 27.88 -27.19
CA ARG A 115 -0.72 27.96 -27.85
C ARG A 115 0.46 28.48 -27.04
N GLU A 116 1.55 27.71 -26.96
CA GLU A 116 2.72 27.88 -27.85
C GLU A 116 3.73 26.73 -27.71
N SER A 117 4.49 26.50 -28.77
CA SER A 117 5.38 25.36 -29.01
C SER A 117 6.85 25.78 -29.09
N THR A 118 7.73 24.79 -28.91
CA THR A 118 9.11 24.61 -29.42
C THR A 118 10.27 24.86 -28.43
N PRO A 119 11.48 24.31 -28.65
CA PRO A 119 11.91 23.13 -29.43
C PRO A 119 12.79 22.13 -28.62
N VAL A 120 13.06 20.97 -29.21
CA VAL A 120 14.04 19.96 -28.74
C VAL A 120 15.45 20.32 -29.25
N GLU A 121 16.47 20.24 -28.40
CA GLU A 121 17.89 20.20 -28.80
C GLU A 121 18.74 19.33 -27.85
N PRO A 122 19.94 18.87 -28.27
CA PRO A 122 20.37 17.48 -28.18
C PRO A 122 21.32 17.18 -27.00
N THR A 123 21.40 15.90 -26.64
CA THR A 123 22.31 15.36 -25.61
C THR A 123 23.80 15.54 -25.98
N PRO A 124 24.66 16.09 -25.11
CA PRO A 124 26.11 15.96 -25.23
C PRO A 124 26.61 14.65 -24.59
N PRO A 125 27.64 13.98 -25.16
CA PRO A 125 28.23 12.78 -24.57
C PRO A 125 29.28 13.11 -23.49
N GLY A 126 29.22 12.39 -22.37
CA GLY A 126 30.36 12.13 -21.47
C GLY A 126 30.89 13.31 -20.63
N GLY A 127 30.63 13.27 -19.32
CA GLY A 127 31.30 14.13 -18.35
C GLY A 127 30.57 14.15 -17.00
N PHE A 128 31.03 13.32 -16.06
CA PHE A 128 30.57 13.33 -14.68
C PHE A 128 30.94 14.66 -14.00
N ALA A 129 30.03 15.63 -14.01
CA ALA A 129 29.86 16.69 -13.00
C ALA A 129 28.82 17.69 -13.51
N ALA A 130 27.57 17.54 -13.07
CA ALA A 130 26.56 18.58 -13.21
C ALA A 130 26.10 19.00 -11.82
N THR A 131 26.60 20.16 -11.40
CA THR A 131 26.09 20.97 -10.30
C THR A 131 24.58 21.10 -10.47
N LEU A 132 23.80 20.45 -9.60
CA LEU A 132 22.35 20.49 -9.66
C LEU A 132 21.87 21.91 -9.34
N PRO A 133 21.13 22.59 -10.25
CA PRO A 133 20.49 23.84 -9.93
C PRO A 133 19.38 23.58 -8.90
N SER A 134 19.35 24.41 -7.86
CA SER A 134 18.33 24.42 -6.81
C SER A 134 16.96 24.80 -7.40
N ARG A 135 16.24 23.82 -7.95
CA ARG A 135 14.78 23.84 -8.09
C ARG A 135 14.18 23.34 -6.78
N GLY A 136 13.07 23.95 -6.35
CA GLY A 136 12.43 23.68 -5.07
C GLY A 136 12.35 22.17 -4.80
N ARG A 137 12.89 21.74 -3.65
CA ARG A 137 12.99 20.31 -3.31
C ARG A 137 11.58 19.76 -3.10
N GLU A 138 11.01 19.16 -4.14
CA GLU A 138 10.05 18.09 -3.94
C GLU A 138 10.82 16.90 -3.36
N SER A 139 10.36 16.39 -2.22
CA SER A 139 10.95 15.21 -1.60
C SER A 139 10.80 14.02 -2.55
N PRO A 140 11.86 13.23 -2.81
CA PRO A 140 11.79 12.15 -3.79
C PRO A 140 10.72 11.14 -3.40
N ARG A 141 9.88 10.71 -4.35
CA ARG A 141 8.80 9.74 -4.08
C ARG A 141 9.33 8.32 -4.20
N LEU A 142 9.16 7.53 -3.13
CA LEU A 142 9.54 6.12 -3.12
C LEU A 142 8.42 5.25 -3.69
N MET A 143 8.71 4.56 -4.80
CA MET A 143 7.78 3.66 -5.48
C MET A 143 8.37 2.23 -5.53
N PHE A 144 7.50 1.23 -5.39
CA PHE A 144 7.84 -0.19 -5.46
C PHE A 144 7.22 -0.81 -6.70
N MET A 145 7.96 -1.73 -7.33
CA MET A 145 7.42 -2.53 -8.42
C MET A 145 6.51 -3.61 -7.86
N MET A 146 5.28 -3.65 -8.37
CA MET A 146 4.31 -4.70 -8.10
C MET A 146 4.60 -5.91 -8.97
N SER A 147 4.10 -7.07 -8.55
CA SER A 147 4.20 -8.30 -9.33
C SER A 147 3.48 -8.24 -10.69
N SER A 148 2.50 -7.35 -10.87
CA SER A 148 1.89 -7.05 -12.18
C SER A 148 2.80 -6.28 -13.14
N GLY A 149 3.97 -5.82 -12.68
CA GLY A 149 4.90 -4.95 -13.42
C GLY A 149 4.62 -3.46 -13.30
N GLY A 150 3.54 -3.05 -12.62
CA GLY A 150 3.25 -1.65 -12.32
C GLY A 150 4.05 -1.10 -11.13
N LEU A 151 3.93 0.20 -10.85
CA LEU A 151 4.52 0.85 -9.68
C LEU A 151 3.44 1.25 -8.68
N THR A 152 3.72 1.12 -7.39
CA THR A 152 2.86 1.62 -6.31
C THR A 152 3.68 2.39 -5.28
N ALA A 153 3.03 3.34 -4.59
CA ALA A 153 3.65 4.07 -3.51
C ALA A 153 3.95 3.14 -2.32
N ALA A 154 5.00 3.48 -1.56
CA ALA A 154 5.48 2.71 -0.41
C ALA A 154 4.41 2.40 0.64
N ASP A 155 3.51 3.35 0.91
CA ASP A 155 2.41 3.25 1.88
C ASP A 155 1.24 2.38 1.39
N MET A 156 1.11 2.21 0.08
CA MET A 156 0.07 1.42 -0.57
C MET A 156 0.52 -0.01 -0.92
N PHE A 157 1.77 -0.37 -0.66
CA PHE A 157 2.33 -1.67 -1.00
C PHE A 157 1.92 -2.75 0.01
N GLN A 158 1.24 -3.80 -0.46
CA GLN A 158 0.74 -4.88 0.40
C GLN A 158 1.41 -6.23 0.08
N GLY A 159 1.34 -7.16 1.04
CA GLY A 159 1.88 -8.52 0.93
C GLY A 159 1.46 -9.24 -0.34
N LYS A 160 0.18 -9.18 -0.69
CA LYS A 160 -0.36 -9.79 -1.92
C LYS A 160 0.29 -9.27 -3.21
N ASP A 161 0.85 -8.07 -3.21
CA ASP A 161 1.38 -7.42 -4.42
C ASP A 161 2.80 -7.90 -4.74
N ALA A 162 3.50 -8.53 -3.80
CA ALA A 162 4.92 -8.89 -3.89
C ALA A 162 5.21 -10.34 -4.32
N LEU A 163 4.34 -11.31 -3.99
CA LEU A 163 4.62 -12.75 -4.22
C LEU A 163 3.83 -13.43 -5.33
N LEU A 164 2.68 -12.88 -5.76
CA LEU A 164 1.80 -13.58 -6.72
C LEU A 164 2.22 -13.40 -8.19
N SER A 165 3.36 -12.77 -8.44
CA SER A 165 4.10 -12.93 -9.69
C SER A 165 5.60 -12.96 -9.35
N GLY A 166 6.41 -13.52 -10.25
CA GLY A 166 7.83 -13.89 -10.06
C GLY A 166 8.77 -12.75 -9.58
N PRO A 167 10.10 -12.85 -9.78
CA PRO A 167 11.16 -12.27 -8.92
C PRO A 167 11.30 -10.72 -8.93
N ALA A 168 10.22 -9.98 -8.73
CA ALA A 168 10.17 -8.52 -8.74
C ALA A 168 10.36 -7.96 -7.32
N GLY A 169 11.59 -8.00 -6.83
CA GLY A 169 12.02 -7.30 -5.61
C GLY A 169 12.74 -5.99 -5.94
N GLY A 170 12.23 -5.18 -6.87
CA GLY A 170 12.88 -3.96 -7.35
C GLY A 170 12.26 -2.68 -6.77
N VAL A 171 13.11 -1.76 -6.29
CA VAL A 171 12.74 -0.39 -5.89
C VAL A 171 13.03 0.56 -7.05
N VAL A 172 12.10 1.46 -7.39
CA VAL A 172 12.31 2.48 -8.43
C VAL A 172 12.01 3.86 -7.82
N GLY A 173 13.03 4.67 -7.63
CA GLY A 173 12.88 6.10 -7.34
C GLY A 173 12.98 6.91 -8.63
N MET A 174 12.08 7.88 -8.83
CA MET A 174 12.25 8.90 -9.88
C MET A 174 11.77 10.28 -9.40
N VAL A 175 12.43 11.29 -10.00
CA VAL A 175 12.63 12.71 -9.66
C VAL A 175 11.47 13.42 -8.96
#